data_AF-A0A7W2GKM0-F1
#
_entry.id   AF-A0A7W2GKM0-F1
#
_cell.length_a   1.000
_cell.length_b   1.000
_cell.length_c   1.000
_cell.angle_alpha   90.00
_cell.angle_beta   90.00
_cell.angle_gamma   90.00
#
_symmetry.space_group_name_H-M   'P 1'
#
loop_
_entity.id
_entity.type
_entity.pdbx_description
1 polymer ?
#
loop_
_entity_poly.entity_id
_entity_poly.type
_entity_poly.pdbx_seq_one_letter_code
_entity_poly.pdbx_strand_id
1 'polypeptide(L)'
;MKQIIRKRISLILMFTCLHTSVYSHNDLADLQDDGQLLKKTTTTKSAQTEERKERFAWIVDYLEEAKGQFDHLKDIESKRAFVTCKLNKYAFLQAESLSTLNREALYADAELSEGERQGRTHVLALAIWSGNVKLVESFLSVIDDINAKDLSIWGYRQWYTMGHLAADPQFPDHPLKGIQNDAWLEIMDLLAAKGADFKIVYDDSIYTNPATAAGQPSGRELPEADARRARLLLHGADPTYVGSSYSPLYRAGDSQGNNWRMDKIAALAVQQLKALREEGVAVSPTSETKEQINLEIKRQRKELKQQIMALKNLTL
;
A
#
# COMPACT_ATOMS: atom_id res chain seq x y z
N MET A 1 19.08 56.57 18.29
CA MET A 1 19.56 56.02 17.00
C MET A 1 19.75 54.53 17.17
N LYS A 2 18.83 53.75 16.57
CA LYS A 2 18.93 52.33 16.20
C LYS A 2 18.97 51.32 17.36
N GLN A 3 17.87 50.60 17.63
CA GLN A 3 17.52 49.31 17.00
C GLN A 3 18.77 48.45 16.78
N ILE A 4 18.79 47.24 17.36
CA ILE A 4 19.19 45.96 16.72
C ILE A 4 19.44 44.88 17.80
N ILE A 5 18.59 43.84 17.77
CA ILE A 5 18.90 42.43 18.04
C ILE A 5 19.05 41.99 19.51
N ARG A 6 18.03 41.31 20.06
CA ARG A 6 17.94 39.83 20.10
C ARG A 6 16.65 39.35 20.78
N LYS A 7 15.66 38.99 19.94
CA LYS A 7 14.68 37.94 20.25
C LYS A 7 15.40 36.59 20.12
N ARG A 8 15.28 35.72 21.14
CA ARG A 8 15.12 34.25 21.07
C ARG A 8 15.51 33.63 22.41
N ILE A 9 14.80 32.56 22.76
CA ILE A 9 14.92 31.69 23.95
C ILE A 9 14.00 32.11 25.10
N SER A 10 12.71 31.84 24.92
CA SER A 10 11.77 31.56 26.02
C SER A 10 10.85 30.45 25.53
N LEU A 11 11.27 29.19 25.67
CA LEU A 11 10.35 28.03 25.72
C LEU A 11 11.10 26.71 26.01
N ILE A 12 11.68 26.55 27.21
CA ILE A 12 12.02 25.22 27.74
C ILE A 12 11.73 25.25 29.25
N LEU A 13 11.05 24.20 29.72
CA LEU A 13 10.64 23.89 31.10
C LEU A 13 9.37 24.60 31.60
N MET A 14 8.23 23.93 31.47
CA MET A 14 7.47 23.41 32.62
C MET A 14 6.19 22.69 32.13
N PHE A 15 5.76 21.70 32.90
CA PHE A 15 4.51 20.93 32.83
C PHE A 15 4.53 19.56 32.10
N THR A 16 5.23 18.62 32.74
CA THR A 16 4.68 17.28 32.98
C THR A 16 3.62 17.35 34.09
N CYS A 17 2.38 16.95 33.82
CA CYS A 17 1.59 15.95 34.58
C CYS A 17 0.08 16.01 34.29
N LEU A 18 -0.47 14.82 34.04
CA LEU A 18 -1.88 14.41 34.16
C LEU A 18 -2.91 15.12 33.29
N HIS A 19 -3.31 14.45 32.20
CA HIS A 19 -4.73 14.26 31.87
C HIS A 19 -4.94 12.80 31.45
N THR A 20 -5.39 11.98 32.41
CA THR A 20 -6.16 10.77 32.13
C THR A 20 -7.46 11.20 31.47
N SER A 21 -7.63 10.95 30.18
CA SER A 21 -8.91 11.07 29.49
C SER A 21 -9.26 9.72 28.89
N VAL A 22 -10.34 9.17 29.43
CA VAL A 22 -11.06 7.99 28.95
C VAL A 22 -11.64 8.35 27.59
N TYR A 23 -11.01 7.91 26.49
CA TYR A 23 -11.65 7.99 25.19
C TYR A 23 -12.57 6.79 24.97
N SER A 24 -13.80 7.04 25.40
CA SER A 24 -15.05 6.43 24.99
C SER A 24 -15.07 6.03 23.50
N HIS A 25 -15.51 4.79 23.24
CA HIS A 25 -16.11 4.40 21.96
C HIS A 25 -17.25 5.37 21.60
N ASN A 26 -17.02 6.42 20.80
CA ASN A 26 -18.09 7.14 20.06
C ASN A 26 -17.68 8.20 19.01
N ASP A 27 -16.43 8.26 18.53
CA ASP A 27 -16.06 9.30 17.53
C ASP A 27 -16.36 8.91 16.06
N LEU A 28 -17.53 8.33 15.80
CA LEU A 28 -18.10 8.17 14.45
C LEU A 28 -19.44 8.92 14.28
N ALA A 29 -19.75 9.87 15.17
CA ALA A 29 -21.03 10.55 15.20
C ALA A 29 -21.05 11.99 14.64
N ASP A 30 -19.91 12.65 14.39
CA ASP A 30 -19.90 14.09 14.06
C ASP A 30 -19.63 14.42 12.58
N LEU A 31 -20.37 13.77 11.68
CA LEU A 31 -20.68 14.31 10.35
C LEU A 31 -22.18 14.09 10.05
N GLN A 32 -23.02 14.80 10.79
CA GLN A 32 -24.34 15.28 10.35
C GLN A 32 -24.13 16.80 10.13
N ASP A 33 -24.55 17.47 9.06
CA ASP A 33 -25.82 17.38 8.36
C ASP A 33 -25.69 18.13 7.02
N ASP A 34 -26.30 17.59 5.97
CA ASP A 34 -27.02 18.36 4.95
C ASP A 34 -27.95 17.37 4.21
N GLY A 35 -29.02 16.98 4.91
CA GLY A 35 -30.35 16.98 4.30
C GLY A 35 -30.61 16.10 3.08
N GLN A 36 -30.25 14.82 3.08
CA GLN A 36 -31.05 13.78 2.42
C GLN A 36 -31.13 12.53 3.31
N LEU A 37 -32.35 12.24 3.78
CA LEU A 37 -32.70 11.01 4.48
C LEU A 37 -32.49 9.79 3.54
N LEU A 38 -31.24 9.31 3.47
CA LEU A 38 -30.95 7.96 3.00
C LEU A 38 -31.55 6.99 4.04
N LYS A 39 -32.68 6.38 3.67
CA LYS A 39 -33.23 5.21 4.36
C LYS A 39 -32.07 4.23 4.57
N LYS A 40 -31.58 4.09 5.80
CA LYS A 40 -30.67 3.00 6.18
C LYS A 40 -31.45 1.69 6.07
N THR A 41 -31.47 1.11 4.88
CA THR A 41 -31.81 -0.29 4.69
C THR A 41 -30.76 -1.10 5.44
N THR A 42 -31.20 -1.96 6.35
CA THR A 42 -30.33 -2.88 7.09
C THR A 42 -29.86 -3.97 6.13
N THR A 43 -28.85 -3.68 5.32
CA THR A 43 -28.27 -4.63 4.37
C THR A 43 -27.46 -5.67 5.14
N THR A 44 -27.68 -6.95 4.85
CA THR A 44 -26.93 -8.05 5.50
C THR A 44 -25.47 -8.04 5.04
N LYS A 45 -24.54 -8.54 5.88
CA LYS A 45 -23.10 -8.64 5.53
C LYS A 45 -22.85 -9.44 4.24
N SER A 46 -23.71 -10.41 3.92
CA SER A 46 -23.62 -11.19 2.68
C SER A 46 -23.97 -10.35 1.46
N ALA A 47 -25.05 -9.56 1.51
CA ALA A 47 -25.44 -8.67 0.43
C ALA A 47 -24.38 -7.59 0.17
N GLN A 48 -23.77 -7.03 1.22
CA GLN A 48 -22.63 -6.11 1.09
C GLN A 48 -21.40 -6.78 0.44
N THR A 49 -21.21 -8.08 0.64
CA THR A 49 -20.07 -8.80 0.05
C THR A 49 -20.29 -9.04 -1.44
N GLU A 50 -21.49 -9.44 -1.85
CA GLU A 50 -21.82 -9.65 -3.27
C GLU A 50 -21.81 -8.33 -4.05
N GLU A 51 -22.40 -7.27 -3.52
CA GLU A 51 -22.35 -5.92 -4.12
C GLU A 51 -20.90 -5.46 -4.36
N ARG A 52 -20.00 -5.73 -3.41
CA ARG A 52 -18.58 -5.41 -3.59
C ARG A 52 -17.95 -6.25 -4.69
N LYS A 53 -18.23 -7.56 -4.76
CA LYS A 53 -17.70 -8.44 -5.83
C LYS A 53 -18.18 -8.00 -7.22
N GLU A 54 -19.45 -7.64 -7.34
CA GLU A 54 -20.02 -7.11 -8.59
C GLU A 54 -19.31 -5.82 -9.01
N ARG A 55 -19.12 -4.88 -8.09
CA ARG A 55 -18.33 -3.66 -8.35
C ARG A 55 -16.91 -3.97 -8.81
N PHE A 56 -16.23 -4.94 -8.18
CA PHE A 56 -14.90 -5.35 -8.60
C PHE A 56 -14.89 -5.92 -10.02
N ALA A 57 -15.88 -6.76 -10.36
CA ALA A 57 -16.00 -7.30 -11.71
C ALA A 57 -16.12 -6.18 -12.76
N TRP A 58 -16.91 -5.14 -12.50
CA TRP A 58 -17.04 -4.03 -13.47
C TRP A 58 -15.80 -3.13 -13.53
N ILE A 59 -15.02 -3.02 -12.44
CA ILE A 59 -13.70 -2.35 -12.52
C ILE A 59 -12.76 -3.16 -13.42
N VAL A 60 -12.79 -4.49 -13.35
CA VAL A 60 -12.03 -5.34 -14.27
C VAL A 60 -12.50 -5.16 -15.71
N ASP A 61 -13.81 -5.16 -15.96
CA ASP A 61 -14.38 -4.91 -17.30
C ASP A 61 -13.98 -3.52 -17.83
N TYR A 62 -14.01 -2.50 -16.97
CA TYR A 62 -13.54 -1.16 -17.31
C TYR A 62 -12.05 -1.15 -17.67
N LEU A 63 -11.22 -1.91 -16.98
CA LEU A 63 -9.79 -2.02 -17.27
C LEU A 63 -9.52 -2.68 -18.62
N GLU A 64 -10.36 -3.63 -19.05
CA GLU A 64 -10.28 -4.21 -20.40
C GLU A 64 -10.68 -3.19 -21.48
N GLU A 65 -11.74 -2.40 -21.26
CA GLU A 65 -12.07 -1.28 -22.15
C GLU A 65 -10.94 -0.24 -22.21
N ALA A 66 -10.36 0.09 -21.05
CA ALA A 66 -9.25 1.04 -20.94
C ALA A 66 -8.00 0.51 -21.66
N LYS A 67 -7.73 -0.79 -21.60
CA LYS A 67 -6.68 -1.44 -22.38
C LYS A 67 -6.91 -1.26 -23.88
N GLY A 68 -8.14 -1.51 -24.36
CA GLY A 68 -8.48 -1.29 -25.78
C GLY A 68 -8.24 0.15 -26.22
N GLN A 69 -8.64 1.13 -25.40
CA GLN A 69 -8.38 2.55 -25.68
C GLN A 69 -6.87 2.85 -25.70
N PHE A 70 -6.13 2.36 -24.71
CA PHE A 70 -4.67 2.52 -24.62
C PHE A 70 -3.94 1.96 -25.85
N ASP A 71 -4.39 0.81 -26.37
CA ASP A 71 -3.80 0.17 -27.54
C ASP A 71 -4.08 0.95 -28.84
N HIS A 72 -5.19 1.68 -28.90
CA HIS A 72 -5.54 2.54 -30.05
C HIS A 72 -4.80 3.89 -30.08
N LEU A 73 -4.25 4.35 -28.94
CA LEU A 73 -3.43 5.56 -28.89
C LEU A 73 -2.09 5.32 -29.61
N LYS A 74 -1.68 6.26 -30.46
CA LYS A 74 -0.52 6.07 -31.36
C LYS A 74 0.80 6.49 -30.74
N ASP A 75 0.80 7.57 -29.96
CA ASP A 75 2.00 8.17 -29.40
C ASP A 75 2.09 7.95 -27.88
N ILE A 76 3.34 7.96 -27.39
CA ILE A 76 3.67 7.73 -25.97
C ILE A 76 3.06 8.81 -25.08
N GLU A 77 3.00 10.07 -25.53
CA GLU A 77 2.49 11.18 -24.72
C GLU A 77 0.99 11.03 -24.45
N SER A 78 0.21 10.69 -25.47
CA SER A 78 -1.23 10.41 -25.34
C SER A 78 -1.47 9.19 -24.47
N LYS A 79 -0.67 8.13 -24.64
CA LYS A 79 -0.74 6.93 -23.78
C LYS A 79 -0.44 7.26 -22.32
N ARG A 80 0.61 8.04 -22.08
CA ARG A 80 0.98 8.52 -20.74
C ARG A 80 -0.15 9.34 -20.14
N ALA A 81 -0.65 10.35 -20.86
CA ALA A 81 -1.76 11.19 -20.42
C ALA A 81 -3.02 10.38 -20.08
N PHE A 82 -3.32 9.34 -20.86
CA PHE A 82 -4.41 8.41 -20.56
C PHE A 82 -4.16 7.64 -19.26
N VAL A 83 -2.96 7.07 -19.09
CA VAL A 83 -2.61 6.26 -17.90
C VAL A 83 -2.61 7.07 -16.61
N THR A 84 -2.22 8.35 -16.68
CA THR A 84 -2.13 9.27 -15.55
C THR A 84 -3.39 10.12 -15.34
N CYS A 85 -4.37 10.00 -16.23
CA CYS A 85 -5.63 10.73 -16.14
C CYS A 85 -6.34 10.40 -14.82
N LYS A 86 -6.72 11.45 -14.08
CA LYS A 86 -7.39 11.30 -12.79
C LYS A 86 -8.84 10.90 -12.99
N LEU A 87 -9.22 9.80 -12.37
CA LEU A 87 -10.57 9.26 -12.36
C LEU A 87 -11.24 9.56 -11.02
N ASN A 88 -12.52 9.93 -11.05
CA ASN A 88 -13.36 10.00 -9.87
C ASN A 88 -13.90 8.60 -9.51
N LYS A 89 -13.34 8.00 -8.47
CA LYS A 89 -13.74 6.65 -8.02
C LYS A 89 -15.17 6.59 -7.50
N TYR A 90 -15.76 7.71 -7.07
CA TYR A 90 -17.17 7.74 -6.65
C TYR A 90 -18.13 7.45 -7.80
N ALA A 91 -17.73 7.69 -9.06
CA ALA A 91 -18.52 7.30 -10.22
C ALA A 91 -18.73 5.78 -10.29
N PHE A 92 -17.74 4.98 -9.88
CA PHE A 92 -17.91 3.52 -9.78
C PHE A 92 -18.83 3.11 -8.64
N LEU A 93 -18.90 3.89 -7.56
CA LEU A 93 -19.78 3.58 -6.41
C LEU A 93 -21.25 3.89 -6.72
N GLN A 94 -21.50 4.86 -7.61
CA GLN A 94 -22.83 5.30 -8.02
C GLN A 94 -23.40 4.52 -9.21
N ALA A 95 -22.57 3.81 -9.97
CA ALA A 95 -22.98 3.00 -11.11
C ALA A 95 -23.59 1.65 -10.68
N GLU A 96 -24.59 1.18 -11.42
CA GLU A 96 -25.22 -0.15 -11.25
C GLU A 96 -24.61 -1.20 -12.18
N SER A 97 -23.76 -0.78 -13.11
CA SER A 97 -23.06 -1.60 -14.10
C SER A 97 -22.03 -0.75 -14.84
N LEU A 98 -21.15 -1.39 -15.63
CA LEU A 98 -20.28 -0.64 -16.56
C LEU A 98 -21.08 0.16 -17.60
N SER A 99 -22.24 -0.36 -18.06
CA SER A 99 -23.10 0.31 -19.05
C SER A 99 -23.81 1.55 -18.50
N THR A 100 -23.97 1.66 -17.18
CA THR A 100 -24.60 2.81 -16.49
C THR A 100 -23.56 3.77 -15.92
N LEU A 101 -22.27 3.50 -16.10
CA LEU A 101 -21.18 4.35 -15.61
C LEU A 101 -21.22 5.73 -16.29
N ASN A 102 -21.47 6.78 -15.51
CA ASN A 102 -21.42 8.15 -15.99
C ASN A 102 -19.95 8.55 -16.29
N ARG A 103 -19.59 8.56 -17.58
CA ARG A 103 -18.24 8.87 -18.04
C ARG A 103 -17.87 10.33 -17.83
N GLU A 104 -18.83 11.25 -17.95
CA GLU A 104 -18.59 12.66 -17.65
C GLU A 104 -18.22 12.83 -16.17
N ALA A 105 -18.95 12.18 -15.26
CA ALA A 105 -18.64 12.22 -13.84
C ALA A 105 -17.31 11.51 -13.48
N LEU A 106 -16.96 10.44 -14.22
CA LEU A 106 -15.70 9.70 -14.05
C LEU A 106 -14.49 10.58 -14.38
N TYR A 107 -14.55 11.33 -15.48
CA TYR A 107 -13.46 12.18 -15.97
C TYR A 107 -13.59 13.65 -15.56
N ALA A 108 -14.62 14.01 -14.79
CA ALA A 108 -14.82 15.37 -14.32
C ALA A 108 -13.61 15.81 -13.49
N ASP A 109 -12.84 16.73 -14.06
CA ASP A 109 -11.80 17.45 -13.33
C ASP A 109 -12.52 18.47 -12.48
N ALA A 110 -12.49 18.22 -11.18
CA ALA A 110 -13.05 19.13 -10.22
C ALA A 110 -11.88 19.50 -9.33
N GLU A 111 -11.63 20.80 -9.22
CA GLU A 111 -10.85 21.38 -8.15
C GLU A 111 -11.60 21.03 -6.86
N LEU A 112 -10.97 20.18 -6.06
CA LEU A 112 -11.65 19.45 -5.01
C LEU A 112 -10.87 19.69 -3.71
N SER A 113 -11.61 20.04 -2.67
CA SER A 113 -11.18 20.17 -1.28
C SER A 113 -10.46 18.91 -0.77
N GLU A 114 -9.80 19.01 0.38
CA GLU A 114 -9.00 17.91 0.95
C GLU A 114 -9.80 16.60 1.15
N GLY A 115 -11.10 16.67 1.45
CA GLY A 115 -11.99 15.51 1.55
C GLY A 115 -12.24 14.81 0.21
N GLU A 116 -12.19 15.57 -0.88
CA GLU A 116 -12.51 15.11 -2.22
C GLU A 116 -11.28 14.51 -2.95
N ARG A 117 -10.06 14.76 -2.42
CA ARG A 117 -8.82 14.05 -2.83
C ARG A 117 -8.93 12.54 -2.68
N GLN A 118 -9.67 12.07 -1.67
CA GLN A 118 -9.93 10.65 -1.44
C GLN A 118 -10.61 9.99 -2.64
N GLY A 119 -11.38 10.75 -3.43
CA GLY A 119 -12.09 10.26 -4.59
C GLY A 119 -11.22 9.98 -5.81
N ARG A 120 -9.95 10.40 -5.84
CA ARG A 120 -9.14 10.34 -7.06
C ARG A 120 -8.34 9.05 -7.17
N THR A 121 -8.34 8.48 -8.37
CA THR A 121 -7.51 7.35 -8.79
C THR A 121 -7.06 7.56 -10.24
N HIS A 122 -6.47 6.55 -10.87
CA HIS A 122 -6.16 6.51 -12.30
C HIS A 122 -6.09 5.03 -12.75
N VAL A 123 -6.05 4.78 -14.06
CA VAL A 123 -6.14 3.40 -14.60
C VAL A 123 -4.97 2.51 -14.14
N LEU A 124 -3.76 3.05 -13.98
CA LEU A 124 -2.63 2.28 -13.43
C LEU A 124 -2.86 1.89 -11.97
N ALA A 125 -3.37 2.78 -11.12
CA ALA A 125 -3.68 2.45 -9.73
C ALA A 125 -4.76 1.36 -9.65
N LEU A 126 -5.78 1.41 -10.51
CA LEU A 126 -6.81 0.37 -10.61
C LEU A 126 -6.24 -0.97 -11.11
N ALA A 127 -5.31 -0.96 -12.07
CA ALA A 127 -4.63 -2.16 -12.55
C ALA A 127 -3.79 -2.82 -11.44
N ILE A 128 -3.06 -2.02 -10.65
CA ILE A 128 -2.31 -2.51 -9.49
C ILE A 128 -3.26 -3.08 -8.43
N TRP A 129 -4.33 -2.34 -8.10
CA TRP A 129 -5.33 -2.75 -7.12
C TRP A 129 -5.99 -4.08 -7.49
N SER A 130 -6.31 -4.29 -8.76
CA SER A 130 -6.93 -5.53 -9.26
C SER A 130 -5.95 -6.69 -9.48
N GLY A 131 -4.64 -6.48 -9.32
CA GLY A 131 -3.63 -7.51 -9.54
C GLY A 131 -3.42 -7.87 -11.01
N ASN A 132 -3.76 -6.99 -11.96
CA ASN A 132 -3.62 -7.26 -13.39
C ASN A 132 -2.18 -6.98 -13.87
N VAL A 133 -1.29 -7.95 -13.66
CA VAL A 133 0.16 -7.86 -13.98
C VAL A 133 0.41 -7.35 -15.40
N LYS A 134 -0.23 -7.96 -16.41
CA LYS A 134 0.00 -7.62 -17.83
C LYS A 134 -0.38 -6.19 -18.14
N LEU A 135 -1.46 -5.71 -17.54
CA LEU A 135 -1.91 -4.34 -17.74
C LEU A 135 -1.00 -3.34 -17.02
N VAL A 136 -0.53 -3.68 -15.81
CA VAL A 136 0.48 -2.91 -15.10
C VAL A 136 1.76 -2.79 -15.94
N GLU A 137 2.28 -3.90 -16.46
CA GLU A 137 3.46 -3.89 -17.34
C GLU A 137 3.24 -2.98 -18.57
N SER A 138 2.09 -3.11 -19.23
CA SER A 138 1.73 -2.31 -20.40
C SER A 138 1.67 -0.81 -20.07
N PHE A 139 1.03 -0.43 -18.97
CA PHE A 139 0.91 0.96 -18.56
C PHE A 139 2.24 1.55 -18.07
N LEU A 140 3.07 0.78 -17.37
CA LEU A 140 4.39 1.22 -16.93
C LEU A 140 5.35 1.48 -18.11
N SER A 141 5.11 0.89 -19.29
CA SER A 141 5.94 1.11 -20.49
C SER A 141 5.95 2.57 -20.95
N VAL A 142 4.93 3.38 -20.60
CA VAL A 142 4.81 4.80 -21.00
C VAL A 142 4.99 5.79 -19.86
N ILE A 143 5.32 5.31 -18.66
CA ILE A 143 5.61 6.16 -17.50
C ILE A 143 7.11 6.44 -17.46
N ASP A 144 7.52 7.71 -17.40
CA ASP A 144 8.94 8.06 -17.34
C ASP A 144 9.46 7.99 -15.90
N ASP A 145 8.73 8.61 -14.97
CA ASP A 145 9.05 8.64 -13.54
C ASP A 145 7.91 8.04 -12.72
N ILE A 146 8.11 6.82 -12.23
CA ILE A 146 7.13 6.11 -11.40
C ILE A 146 7.00 6.70 -9.98
N ASN A 147 7.94 7.56 -9.58
CA ASN A 147 8.01 8.20 -8.27
C ASN A 147 7.35 9.58 -8.24
N ALA A 148 6.86 10.06 -9.38
CA ALA A 148 6.24 11.36 -9.48
C ALA A 148 4.98 11.44 -8.58
N LYS A 149 4.85 12.55 -7.84
CA LYS A 149 3.76 12.74 -6.87
C LYS A 149 2.38 12.77 -7.53
N ASP A 150 2.30 13.24 -8.76
CA ASP A 150 1.08 13.25 -9.55
C ASP A 150 0.58 11.83 -9.90
N LEU A 151 1.42 10.81 -9.85
CA LEU A 151 1.00 9.41 -9.93
C LEU A 151 0.43 8.88 -8.61
N SER A 152 0.72 9.51 -7.47
CA SER A 152 0.17 9.07 -6.21
C SER A 152 -1.35 9.28 -6.14
N ILE A 153 -2.01 8.46 -5.33
CA ILE A 153 -3.44 8.59 -5.02
C ILE A 153 -3.61 8.83 -3.53
N TRP A 154 -4.72 9.44 -3.13
CA TRP A 154 -4.99 9.65 -1.72
C TRP A 154 -5.52 8.36 -1.07
N GLY A 155 -4.73 7.77 -0.19
CA GLY A 155 -5.05 6.58 0.59
C GLY A 155 -5.70 6.90 1.94
N TYR A 156 -5.42 6.08 2.96
CA TYR A 156 -5.89 6.34 4.32
C TYR A 156 -5.09 7.49 4.96
N ARG A 157 -5.60 8.73 4.80
CA ARG A 157 -5.05 9.98 5.39
C ARG A 157 -3.61 10.32 4.97
N GLN A 158 -3.13 9.73 3.87
CA GLN A 158 -1.82 10.00 3.29
C GLN A 158 -1.81 9.70 1.79
N TRP A 159 -0.85 10.29 1.08
CA TRP A 159 -0.55 9.92 -0.30
C TRP A 159 0.02 8.49 -0.39
N TYR A 160 -0.61 7.65 -1.22
CA TYR A 160 -0.16 6.31 -1.54
C TYR A 160 0.60 6.33 -2.86
N THR A 161 1.88 5.94 -2.81
CA THR A 161 2.64 5.60 -4.02
C THR A 161 2.16 4.27 -4.61
N MET A 162 2.61 3.94 -5.83
CA MET A 162 2.29 2.64 -6.44
C MET A 162 2.73 1.45 -5.55
N GLY A 163 3.84 1.61 -4.81
CA GLY A 163 4.30 0.62 -3.83
C GLY A 163 3.34 0.43 -2.66
N HIS A 164 2.67 1.49 -2.20
CA HIS A 164 1.63 1.36 -1.17
C HIS A 164 0.43 0.56 -1.68
N LEU A 165 0.00 0.82 -2.92
CA LEU A 165 -1.14 0.11 -3.54
C LEU A 165 -0.85 -1.37 -3.73
N ALA A 166 0.37 -1.72 -4.18
CA ALA A 166 0.77 -3.11 -4.31
C ALA A 166 0.87 -3.81 -2.96
N ALA A 167 1.31 -3.11 -1.91
CA ALA A 167 1.44 -3.66 -0.56
C ALA A 167 0.10 -3.83 0.17
N ASP A 168 -0.85 -2.94 -0.14
CA ASP A 168 -2.17 -2.88 0.45
C ASP A 168 -3.26 -2.77 -0.61
N PRO A 169 -3.58 -3.88 -1.29
CA PRO A 169 -4.64 -3.88 -2.28
C PRO A 169 -6.03 -3.72 -1.64
N GLN A 170 -6.15 -3.66 -0.30
CA GLN A 170 -7.46 -3.53 0.35
C GLN A 170 -8.08 -2.16 0.20
N PHE A 171 -7.32 -1.13 -0.18
CA PHE A 171 -7.85 0.21 -0.25
C PHE A 171 -8.75 0.44 -1.49
N PRO A 172 -9.97 1.00 -1.34
CA PRO A 172 -10.68 1.25 -0.08
C PRO A 172 -11.51 0.05 0.44
N ASP A 173 -11.86 -0.94 -0.40
CA ASP A 173 -12.56 -2.17 0.04
C ASP A 173 -12.42 -3.26 -1.03
N HIS A 174 -11.34 -4.05 -1.01
CA HIS A 174 -11.16 -5.14 -1.97
C HIS A 174 -12.05 -6.36 -1.61
N PRO A 175 -13.02 -6.74 -2.45
CA PRO A 175 -14.01 -7.79 -2.14
C PRO A 175 -13.45 -9.20 -2.14
N LEU A 176 -12.41 -9.43 -2.94
CA LEU A 176 -11.88 -10.77 -3.13
C LEU A 176 -10.84 -11.05 -2.05
N LYS A 177 -11.28 -11.76 -1.01
CA LYS A 177 -10.38 -12.68 -0.30
C LYS A 177 -9.94 -13.73 -1.33
N GLY A 178 -8.65 -13.80 -1.64
CA GLY A 178 -8.12 -14.88 -2.49
C GLY A 178 -7.72 -14.53 -3.92
N ILE A 179 -7.55 -13.24 -4.30
CA ILE A 179 -6.59 -12.99 -5.39
C ILE A 179 -5.24 -13.48 -4.90
N GLN A 180 -4.55 -14.22 -5.76
CA GLN A 180 -3.28 -14.83 -5.42
C GLN A 180 -2.26 -13.73 -5.11
N ASN A 181 -1.63 -13.84 -3.95
CA ASN A 181 -0.62 -12.91 -3.49
C ASN A 181 0.49 -12.70 -4.54
N ASP A 182 0.75 -13.73 -5.35
CA ASP A 182 1.80 -13.78 -6.38
C ASP A 182 1.67 -12.66 -7.42
N ALA A 183 0.45 -12.31 -7.85
CA ALA A 183 0.24 -11.22 -8.81
C ALA A 183 0.74 -9.87 -8.27
N TRP A 184 0.51 -9.59 -6.98
CA TRP A 184 1.02 -8.36 -6.36
C TRP A 184 2.52 -8.41 -6.09
N LEU A 185 3.08 -9.60 -5.81
CA LEU A 185 4.53 -9.75 -5.71
C LEU A 185 5.20 -9.45 -7.06
N GLU A 186 4.64 -9.96 -8.15
CA GLU A 186 5.12 -9.69 -9.51
C GLU A 186 4.95 -8.21 -9.89
N ILE A 187 3.84 -7.58 -9.52
CA ILE A 187 3.66 -6.13 -9.68
C ILE A 187 4.73 -5.34 -8.90
N MET A 188 5.10 -5.76 -7.68
CA MET A 188 6.20 -5.11 -6.95
C MET A 188 7.53 -5.24 -7.69
N ASP A 189 7.80 -6.39 -8.33
CA ASP A 189 8.99 -6.58 -9.15
C ASP A 189 8.98 -5.64 -10.36
N LEU A 190 7.84 -5.51 -11.05
CA LEU A 190 7.67 -4.58 -12.18
C LEU A 190 7.89 -3.13 -11.75
N LEU A 191 7.34 -2.72 -10.60
CA LEU A 191 7.54 -1.38 -10.04
C LEU A 191 9.01 -1.14 -9.69
N ALA A 192 9.68 -2.11 -9.08
CA ALA A 192 11.11 -2.03 -8.76
C ALA A 192 11.97 -1.92 -10.02
N ALA A 193 11.69 -2.74 -11.04
CA ALA A 193 12.35 -2.68 -12.34
C ALA A 193 12.14 -1.32 -13.04
N LYS A 194 11.01 -0.67 -12.78
CA LYS A 194 10.71 0.70 -13.23
C LYS A 194 11.37 1.80 -12.38
N GLY A 195 12.10 1.43 -11.33
CA GLY A 195 12.81 2.37 -10.46
C GLY A 195 11.96 2.96 -9.34
N ALA A 196 10.90 2.27 -8.90
CA ALA A 196 10.10 2.73 -7.77
C ALA A 196 10.94 2.78 -6.47
N ASP A 197 10.91 3.93 -5.80
CA ASP A 197 11.50 4.11 -4.48
C ASP A 197 10.44 3.85 -3.39
N PHE A 198 10.53 2.68 -2.77
CA PHE A 198 9.63 2.24 -1.71
C PHE A 198 9.82 2.95 -0.37
N LYS A 199 10.75 3.91 -0.29
CA LYS A 199 10.96 4.77 0.89
C LYS A 199 10.25 6.11 0.78
N ILE A 200 9.70 6.46 -0.39
CA ILE A 200 9.04 7.76 -0.59
C ILE A 200 7.87 7.91 0.38
N VAL A 201 7.89 9.04 1.08
CA VAL A 201 6.78 9.58 1.85
C VAL A 201 6.59 11.05 1.47
N TYR A 202 5.37 11.53 1.55
CA TYR A 202 5.05 12.92 1.28
C TYR A 202 4.71 13.63 2.60
N ASP A 203 5.31 14.80 2.82
CA ASP A 203 5.27 15.56 4.06
C ASP A 203 3.97 16.35 4.29
N ASP A 204 3.14 16.49 3.25
CA ASP A 204 1.84 17.16 3.27
C ASP A 204 0.67 16.22 3.63
N SER A 205 0.95 15.17 4.42
CA SER A 205 -0.02 14.15 4.83
C SER A 205 -0.14 14.06 6.35
N ILE A 206 -1.30 13.62 6.86
CA ILE A 206 -1.49 13.39 8.30
C ILE A 206 -0.59 12.24 8.77
N TYR A 207 -0.43 11.22 7.93
CA TYR A 207 0.56 10.16 8.11
C TYR A 207 1.66 10.27 7.05
N THR A 208 2.88 9.92 7.44
CA THR A 208 4.04 9.87 6.55
C THR A 208 4.65 8.48 6.60
N ASN A 209 3.82 7.47 6.35
CA ASN A 209 4.25 6.09 6.43
C ASN A 209 4.79 5.62 5.07
N PRO A 210 5.83 4.77 5.05
CA PRO A 210 6.35 4.16 3.83
C PRO A 210 5.44 3.00 3.38
N ALA A 211 5.69 2.49 2.17
CA ALA A 211 4.91 1.38 1.60
C ALA A 211 4.90 0.13 2.50
N THR A 212 5.96 -0.10 3.28
CA THR A 212 6.05 -1.21 4.24
C THR A 212 5.06 -1.12 5.40
N ALA A 213 4.48 0.06 5.65
CA ALA A 213 3.44 0.26 6.65
C ALA A 213 2.03 -0.05 6.13
N ALA A 214 1.86 -0.13 4.81
CA ALA A 214 0.56 -0.33 4.20
C ALA A 214 -0.04 -1.69 4.61
N GLY A 215 -1.37 -1.81 4.60
CA GLY A 215 -2.07 -3.06 4.90
C GLY A 215 -2.44 -3.26 6.37
N GLN A 216 -2.41 -2.21 7.20
CA GLN A 216 -2.98 -2.24 8.57
C GLN A 216 -3.83 -0.99 8.95
N PRO A 217 -4.89 -0.62 8.21
CA PRO A 217 -5.72 0.52 8.62
C PRO A 217 -6.67 0.24 9.79
N SER A 218 -6.94 -1.02 10.15
CA SER A 218 -8.08 -1.38 11.02
C SER A 218 -7.88 -2.59 11.96
N GLY A 219 -6.63 -2.99 12.22
CA GLY A 219 -6.32 -4.01 13.24
C GLY A 219 -6.64 -5.46 12.87
N ARG A 220 -6.96 -5.77 11.60
CA ARG A 220 -7.05 -7.16 11.11
C ARG A 220 -5.81 -7.49 10.28
N GLU A 221 -5.10 -8.54 10.67
CA GLU A 221 -3.95 -9.03 9.94
C GLU A 221 -4.41 -9.64 8.61
N LEU A 222 -3.94 -9.07 7.50
CA LEU A 222 -3.91 -9.77 6.22
C LEU A 222 -2.86 -10.87 6.30
N PRO A 223 -3.23 -12.16 6.19
CA PRO A 223 -2.27 -13.27 6.29
C PRO A 223 -1.09 -13.13 5.31
N GLU A 224 -1.34 -12.52 4.15
CA GLU A 224 -0.39 -12.39 3.05
C GLU A 224 0.41 -11.08 3.06
N ALA A 225 0.07 -10.12 3.95
CA ALA A 225 0.76 -8.83 3.98
C ALA A 225 2.25 -8.96 4.30
N ASP A 226 2.63 -9.91 5.15
CA ASP A 226 4.04 -10.14 5.50
C ASP A 226 4.87 -10.59 4.28
N ALA A 227 4.29 -11.37 3.37
CA ALA A 227 4.96 -11.78 2.14
C ALA A 227 5.20 -10.59 1.19
N ARG A 228 4.22 -9.68 1.08
CA ARG A 228 4.36 -8.45 0.30
C ARG A 228 5.40 -7.51 0.89
N ARG A 229 5.42 -7.33 2.21
CA ARG A 229 6.46 -6.51 2.84
C ARG A 229 7.85 -7.13 2.70
N ALA A 230 7.97 -8.46 2.83
CA ALA A 230 9.23 -9.15 2.54
C ALA A 230 9.74 -8.84 1.12
N ARG A 231 8.84 -8.81 0.14
CA ARG A 231 9.18 -8.45 -1.24
C ARG A 231 9.62 -7.00 -1.38
N LEU A 232 8.93 -6.05 -0.74
CA LEU A 232 9.35 -4.65 -0.69
C LEU A 232 10.77 -4.48 -0.13
N LEU A 233 11.11 -5.20 0.94
CA LEU A 233 12.46 -5.17 1.53
C LEU A 233 13.52 -5.65 0.53
N LEU A 234 13.23 -6.71 -0.23
CA LEU A 234 14.12 -7.19 -1.29
C LEU A 234 14.37 -6.13 -2.37
N HIS A 235 13.43 -5.21 -2.58
CA HIS A 235 13.54 -4.12 -3.54
C HIS A 235 13.93 -2.77 -2.92
N GLY A 236 14.51 -2.78 -1.73
CA GLY A 236 15.15 -1.59 -1.16
C GLY A 236 14.26 -0.73 -0.27
N ALA A 237 13.09 -1.22 0.13
CA ALA A 237 12.34 -0.60 1.22
C ALA A 237 13.13 -0.66 2.53
N ASP A 238 12.99 0.38 3.35
CA ASP A 238 13.73 0.51 4.60
C ASP A 238 12.92 -0.06 5.79
N PRO A 239 13.38 -1.13 6.45
CA PRO A 239 12.71 -1.70 7.62
C PRO A 239 12.87 -0.82 8.87
N THR A 240 13.78 0.15 8.88
CA THR A 240 14.06 1.01 10.04
C THR A 240 13.23 2.29 10.05
N TYR A 241 12.53 2.58 8.95
CA TYR A 241 11.77 3.81 8.78
C TYR A 241 10.66 3.94 9.84
N VAL A 242 10.55 5.13 10.43
CA VAL A 242 9.54 5.43 11.47
C VAL A 242 8.14 5.39 10.85
N GLY A 243 7.22 4.66 11.48
CA GLY A 243 5.87 4.46 10.94
C GLY A 243 5.75 3.27 9.98
N SER A 244 6.85 2.61 9.61
CA SER A 244 6.77 1.27 9.02
C SER A 244 6.08 0.29 9.97
N SER A 245 5.53 -0.81 9.44
CA SER A 245 5.01 -1.92 10.28
C SER A 245 6.07 -2.59 11.16
N TYR A 246 7.32 -2.13 11.06
CA TYR A 246 8.51 -2.63 11.74
C TYR A 246 9.02 -1.66 12.81
N SER A 247 8.54 -0.42 12.83
CA SER A 247 9.02 0.58 13.77
C SER A 247 8.68 0.19 15.21
N PRO A 248 9.68 0.10 16.11
CA PRO A 248 9.45 -0.25 17.51
C PRO A 248 8.52 0.73 18.24
N LEU A 249 8.35 1.94 17.70
CA LEU A 249 7.46 2.98 18.22
C LEU A 249 5.97 2.62 18.13
N TYR A 250 5.58 1.71 17.23
CA TYR A 250 4.18 1.23 17.14
C TYR A 250 3.85 0.10 18.12
N ARG A 251 4.84 -0.42 18.86
CA ARG A 251 4.63 -1.26 20.04
C ARG A 251 5.58 -0.83 21.16
N ALA A 252 5.43 0.40 21.63
CA ALA A 252 5.97 0.85 22.90
C ALA A 252 5.29 0.04 24.03
N GLY A 253 5.76 -1.18 24.24
CA GLY A 253 5.22 -2.11 25.23
C GLY A 253 5.76 -3.53 25.12
N ASP A 254 6.21 -3.97 23.93
CA ASP A 254 6.65 -5.36 23.77
C ASP A 254 7.76 -5.51 22.70
N SER A 255 9.00 -5.34 23.14
CA SER A 255 10.19 -5.55 22.30
C SER A 255 10.31 -7.00 21.80
N GLN A 256 9.69 -7.97 22.48
CA GLN A 256 9.68 -9.37 22.03
C GLN A 256 8.67 -9.58 20.89
N GLY A 257 7.54 -8.86 20.93
CA GLY A 257 6.48 -8.87 19.92
C GLY A 257 6.87 -8.33 18.53
N ASN A 258 7.92 -7.52 18.42
CA ASN A 258 8.37 -6.99 17.13
C ASN A 258 9.48 -7.86 16.51
N ASN A 259 10.31 -8.49 17.35
CA ASN A 259 11.39 -9.36 16.88
C ASN A 259 10.85 -10.59 16.14
N TRP A 260 9.80 -11.25 16.65
CA TRP A 260 9.25 -12.44 15.97
C TRP A 260 8.68 -12.12 14.57
N ARG A 261 8.09 -10.93 14.39
CA ARG A 261 7.52 -10.53 13.10
C ARG A 261 8.62 -10.18 12.10
N MET A 262 9.68 -9.51 12.56
CA MET A 262 10.88 -9.29 11.77
C MET A 262 11.53 -10.61 11.36
N ASP A 263 11.66 -11.57 12.27
CA ASP A 263 12.21 -12.90 11.96
C ASP A 263 11.35 -13.63 10.92
N LYS A 264 10.01 -13.60 11.06
CA LYS A 264 9.07 -14.17 10.09
C LYS A 264 9.24 -13.55 8.70
N ILE A 265 9.31 -12.23 8.63
CA ILE A 265 9.46 -11.49 7.37
C ILE A 265 10.85 -11.71 6.77
N ALA A 266 11.91 -11.77 7.58
CA ALA A 266 13.24 -12.13 7.12
C ALA A 266 13.27 -13.55 6.53
N ALA A 267 12.62 -14.52 7.18
CA ALA A 267 12.49 -15.88 6.66
C ALA A 267 11.76 -15.92 5.31
N LEU A 268 10.67 -15.16 5.16
CA LEU A 268 9.95 -14.99 3.90
C LEU A 268 10.83 -14.32 2.83
N ALA A 269 11.60 -13.30 3.19
CA ALA A 269 12.53 -12.63 2.28
C ALA A 269 13.63 -13.59 1.81
N VAL A 270 14.17 -14.47 2.67
CA VAL A 270 15.11 -15.51 2.26
C VAL A 270 14.47 -16.49 1.27
N GLN A 271 13.23 -16.92 1.52
CA GLN A 271 12.51 -17.82 0.62
C GLN A 271 12.30 -17.18 -0.76
N GLN A 272 11.79 -15.95 -0.79
CA GLN A 272 11.54 -15.22 -2.03
C GLN A 272 12.83 -14.89 -2.78
N LEU A 273 13.90 -14.52 -2.07
CA LEU A 273 15.21 -14.26 -2.67
C LEU A 273 15.77 -15.47 -3.41
N LYS A 274 15.52 -16.69 -2.91
CA LYS A 274 15.93 -17.93 -3.60
C LYS A 274 15.15 -18.09 -4.90
N ALA A 275 13.81 -17.97 -4.86
CA ALA A 275 12.96 -18.08 -6.05
C ALA A 275 13.34 -17.03 -7.12
N LEU A 276 13.49 -15.77 -6.73
CA LEU A 276 13.86 -14.69 -7.66
C LEU A 276 15.23 -14.90 -8.31
N ARG A 277 16.19 -15.50 -7.59
CA ARG A 277 17.49 -15.85 -8.18
C ARG A 277 17.39 -16.98 -9.20
N GLU A 278 16.51 -17.95 -8.97
CA GLU A 278 16.24 -19.03 -9.93
C GLU A 278 15.59 -18.49 -11.20
N GLU A 279 14.76 -17.46 -11.08
CA GLU A 279 14.08 -16.77 -12.19
C GLU A 279 14.93 -15.68 -12.86
N GLY A 280 16.09 -15.33 -12.30
CA GLY A 280 16.96 -14.27 -12.82
C GLY A 280 16.45 -12.84 -12.56
N VAL A 281 15.50 -12.67 -11.64
CA VAL A 281 14.96 -11.35 -11.27
C VAL A 281 15.98 -10.62 -10.38
N ALA A 282 16.37 -9.42 -10.80
CA ALA A 282 17.26 -8.57 -10.04
C ALA A 282 16.55 -8.00 -8.80
N VAL A 283 17.27 -7.97 -7.67
CA VAL A 283 16.80 -7.38 -6.41
C VAL A 283 17.88 -6.47 -5.84
N SER A 284 17.47 -5.45 -5.10
CA SER A 284 18.36 -4.42 -4.56
C SER A 284 18.06 -4.10 -3.08
N PRO A 285 18.22 -5.08 -2.16
CA PRO A 285 17.92 -4.84 -0.75
C PRO A 285 18.90 -3.83 -0.13
N THR A 286 18.43 -3.09 0.87
CA THR A 286 19.25 -2.17 1.67
C THR A 286 20.33 -2.92 2.47
N SER A 287 21.31 -2.20 3.04
CA SER A 287 22.33 -2.78 3.93
C SER A 287 21.70 -3.51 5.12
N GLU A 288 20.70 -2.89 5.73
CA GLU A 288 20.00 -3.39 6.91
C GLU A 288 19.21 -4.66 6.54
N THR A 289 18.53 -4.64 5.40
CA THR A 289 17.82 -5.82 4.89
C THR A 289 18.77 -6.97 4.60
N LYS A 290 19.93 -6.69 3.97
CA LYS A 290 20.97 -7.71 3.73
C LYS A 290 21.49 -8.32 5.02
N GLU A 291 21.70 -7.51 6.06
CA GLU A 291 22.12 -7.98 7.37
C GLU A 291 21.09 -8.94 7.98
N GLN A 292 19.81 -8.55 8.00
CA GLN A 292 18.72 -9.40 8.52
C GLN A 292 18.61 -10.73 7.75
N ILE A 293 18.70 -10.68 6.42
CA ILE A 293 18.71 -11.87 5.55
C ILE A 293 19.89 -12.79 5.90
N ASN A 294 21.09 -12.24 6.11
CA ASN A 294 22.27 -13.02 6.43
C ASN A 294 22.19 -13.67 7.82
N LEU A 295 21.64 -12.96 8.81
CA LEU A 295 21.37 -13.49 10.14
C LEU A 295 20.40 -14.67 10.08
N GLU A 296 19.32 -14.53 9.32
CA GLU A 296 18.32 -15.58 9.13
C GLU A 296 18.91 -16.80 8.40
N ILE A 297 19.70 -16.61 7.34
CA ILE A 297 20.42 -17.70 6.66
C ILE A 297 21.35 -18.44 7.65
N LYS A 298 22.06 -17.71 8.52
CA LYS A 298 22.93 -18.30 9.53
C LYS A 298 22.14 -19.12 10.55
N ARG A 299 20.96 -18.66 10.97
CA ARG A 299 20.04 -19.38 11.86
C ARG A 299 19.58 -20.69 11.23
N GLN A 300 19.04 -20.64 10.00
CA GLN A 300 18.58 -21.83 9.27
C GLN A 300 19.69 -22.87 9.09
N ARG A 301 20.93 -22.44 8.78
CA ARG A 301 22.09 -23.34 8.67
C ARG A 301 22.45 -24.01 10.00
N LYS A 302 22.31 -23.31 11.12
CA LYS A 302 22.56 -23.88 12.45
C LYS A 302 21.51 -24.95 12.80
N GLU A 303 20.24 -24.66 12.53
CA GLU A 303 19.13 -25.60 12.76
C GLU A 303 19.26 -26.86 11.93
N LEU A 304 19.60 -26.73 10.64
CA LEU A 304 19.84 -27.88 9.77
C LEU A 304 20.99 -28.77 10.28
N LYS A 305 22.09 -28.18 10.76
CA LYS A 305 23.19 -28.95 11.36
C LYS A 305 22.74 -29.72 12.60
N GLN A 306 21.91 -29.13 13.46
CA GLN A 306 21.37 -29.79 14.64
C GLN A 306 20.45 -30.96 14.26
N GLN A 307 19.59 -30.78 13.24
CA GLN A 307 18.74 -31.85 12.72
C GLN A 307 19.57 -33.01 12.16
N ILE A 308 20.61 -32.71 11.37
CA ILE A 308 21.53 -33.74 10.85
C ILE A 308 22.22 -34.51 11.98
N MET A 309 22.67 -33.82 13.04
CA MET A 309 23.28 -34.49 14.21
C MET A 309 22.27 -35.37 14.95
N ALA A 310 21.05 -34.89 15.16
CA ALA A 310 19.99 -35.65 15.80
C ALA A 310 19.65 -36.92 15.00
N LEU A 311 19.53 -36.82 13.67
CA LEU A 311 19.29 -37.97 12.79
C LEU A 311 20.43 -38.98 12.84
N LYS A 312 21.69 -38.53 12.84
CA LYS A 312 22.85 -39.44 12.96
C LYS A 312 22.85 -40.22 14.27
N ASN A 313 22.42 -39.61 15.36
CA ASN A 313 22.35 -40.26 16.67
C ASN A 313 21.21 -41.28 16.77
N LEU A 314 20.19 -41.21 15.91
CA LEU A 314 19.10 -42.19 15.85
C LEU A 314 19.45 -43.41 14.99
N THR A 315 20.46 -43.30 14.14
CA THR A 315 20.91 -44.37 13.22
C THR A 315 22.10 -45.19 13.76
N LEU A 316 22.57 -44.89 14.97
CA LEU A 316 23.63 -45.62 15.69
C LEU A 316 23.02 -46.41 16.85
#